data_AF-A0A9D1W259-F1
#
_entry.id   AF-A0A9D1W259-F1
#
_cell.length_a   1.000
_cell.length_b   1.000
_cell.length_c   1.000
_cell.angle_alpha   90.00
_cell.angle_beta   90.00
_cell.angle_gamma   90.00
#
_symmetry.space_group_name_H-M   'P 1'
#
loop_
_entity.id
_entity.type
_entity.pdbx_description
1 polymer ?
#
loop_
_entity_poly.entity_id
_entity_poly.type
_entity_poly.pdbx_seq_one_letter_code
_entity_poly.pdbx_strand_id
1 'polypeptide(L)'
;MKVLKAFAWEIAETLRRAVTPFFISMMVGMVMLALLGIEIPAFSGIVNVLLAAGDLVLMFFLLMGIGEFAGKMKAAGQLKDPGFAEGKSAGDKGVGKYRPCKEYRPYKGFVIGAVACIIPAVLIVVGGVTGSSGVRFAMMIVCGWAYIPVYGIRNLTGISQGLSGEALNAYAADAAGLWPGFIILALLIVVCGVAYIVGGRKEEMRQLQLQRQSETMEKIEKFRSGKRSQEYAERKGEKKQ
;
A
#
# COMPACT_ATOMS: atom_id res chain seq x y z
N MET A 1 25.15 17.54 8.66
CA MET A 1 25.29 16.32 7.82
C MET A 1 24.40 15.13 8.23
N LYS A 2 24.22 14.80 9.52
CA LYS A 2 23.39 13.63 9.93
C LYS A 2 21.90 13.76 9.54
N VAL A 3 21.32 14.96 9.62
CA VAL A 3 19.92 15.25 9.26
C VAL A 3 19.67 15.06 7.75
N LEU A 4 20.58 15.55 6.91
CA LEU A 4 20.52 15.40 5.45
C LEU A 4 20.58 13.93 5.01
N LYS A 5 21.42 13.11 5.66
CA LYS A 5 21.49 11.67 5.40
C LYS A 5 20.21 10.94 5.83
N ALA A 6 19.61 11.33 6.96
CA ALA A 6 18.35 10.76 7.42
C ALA A 6 17.19 11.10 6.48
N PHE A 7 17.11 12.35 6.02
CA PHE A 7 16.11 12.82 5.07
C PHE A 7 16.24 12.15 3.70
N ALA A 8 17.46 12.08 3.15
CA ALA A 8 17.73 11.37 1.90
C ALA A 8 17.32 9.89 1.98
N TRP A 9 17.52 9.26 3.14
CA TRP A 9 17.12 7.88 3.35
C TRP A 9 15.60 7.70 3.43
N GLU A 10 14.88 8.68 3.99
CA GLU A 10 13.41 8.67 4.05
C GLU A 10 12.79 8.83 2.65
N ILE A 11 13.35 9.71 1.81
CA ILE A 11 12.97 9.84 0.40
C ILE A 11 13.26 8.55 -0.36
N ALA A 12 14.48 8.01 -0.25
CA ALA A 12 14.86 6.79 -0.96
C ALA A 12 13.99 5.58 -0.58
N GLU A 13 13.61 5.47 0.70
CA GLU A 13 12.69 4.43 1.18
C GLU A 13 11.28 4.62 0.62
N THR A 14 10.79 5.87 0.56
CA THR A 14 9.47 6.20 0.01
C THR A 14 9.42 5.89 -1.49
N LEU A 15 10.47 6.29 -2.22
CA LEU A 15 10.64 5.98 -3.64
C LEU A 15 10.65 4.47 -3.86
N ARG A 16 11.46 3.72 -3.09
CA ARG A 16 11.53 2.26 -3.19
C ARG A 16 10.17 1.58 -2.96
N ARG A 17 9.35 2.10 -2.05
CA ARG A 17 8.00 1.58 -1.78
C ARG A 17 6.98 1.99 -2.83
N ALA A 18 7.17 3.13 -3.49
CA ALA A 18 6.31 3.63 -4.58
C ALA A 18 6.62 2.96 -5.94
N VAL A 19 7.84 2.43 -6.11
CA VAL A 19 8.24 1.70 -7.33
C VAL A 19 7.36 0.48 -7.59
N THR A 20 7.07 -0.33 -6.57
CA THR A 20 6.24 -1.53 -6.72
C THR A 20 4.81 -1.23 -7.20
N PRO A 21 4.02 -0.33 -6.56
CA PRO A 21 2.70 0.00 -7.06
C PRO A 21 2.76 0.66 -8.44
N PHE A 22 3.76 1.50 -8.72
CA PHE A 22 3.93 2.06 -10.06
C PHE A 22 4.09 0.99 -11.15
N PHE A 23 5.00 0.02 -10.96
CA PHE A 23 5.24 -1.03 -11.95
C PHE A 23 4.04 -1.96 -12.14
N ILE A 24 3.34 -2.29 -11.06
CA ILE A 24 2.15 -3.13 -11.13
C ILE A 24 1.05 -2.44 -11.93
N SER A 25 0.72 -1.18 -11.64
CA SER A 25 -0.28 -0.44 -12.42
C SER A 25 0.17 -0.25 -13.87
N MET A 26 1.47 -0.06 -14.13
CA MET A 26 2.00 -0.02 -15.50
C MET A 26 1.78 -1.35 -16.23
N MET A 27 2.06 -2.49 -15.60
CA MET A 27 1.83 -3.81 -16.19
C MET A 27 0.35 -4.05 -16.47
N VAL A 28 -0.54 -3.69 -15.54
CA VAL A 28 -1.99 -3.78 -15.76
C VAL A 28 -2.43 -2.87 -16.89
N GLY A 29 -1.87 -1.65 -16.97
CA GLY A 29 -2.13 -0.72 -18.08
C GLY A 29 -1.72 -1.27 -19.45
N MET A 30 -0.60 -1.99 -19.53
CA MET A 30 -0.19 -2.66 -20.77
C MET A 30 -1.14 -3.81 -21.14
N VAL A 31 -1.65 -4.56 -20.17
CA VAL A 31 -2.68 -5.60 -20.42
C VAL A 31 -3.96 -4.97 -20.93
N MET A 32 -4.41 -3.86 -20.32
CA MET A 32 -5.57 -3.11 -20.78
C MET A 32 -5.38 -2.62 -22.22
N LEU A 33 -4.19 -2.11 -22.56
CA LEU A 33 -3.85 -1.70 -23.91
C LEU A 33 -3.95 -2.86 -24.90
N ALA A 34 -3.44 -4.05 -24.55
CA ALA A 34 -3.53 -5.23 -25.40
C ALA A 34 -4.99 -5.67 -25.65
N LEU A 35 -5.86 -5.53 -24.65
CA LEU A 35 -7.29 -5.86 -24.77
C LEU A 35 -8.06 -4.93 -25.69
N LEU A 36 -7.51 -3.76 -26.03
CA LEU A 36 -8.10 -2.88 -27.04
C LEU A 36 -7.96 -3.43 -28.47
N GLY A 37 -7.12 -4.46 -28.67
CA GLY A 37 -7.06 -5.20 -29.94
C GLY A 37 -8.22 -6.18 -30.14
N ILE A 38 -9.10 -6.37 -29.15
CA ILE A 38 -10.27 -7.24 -29.29
C ILE A 38 -11.34 -6.53 -30.12
N GLU A 39 -11.77 -7.19 -31.20
CA GLU A 39 -12.75 -6.64 -32.14
C GLU A 39 -14.13 -6.40 -31.53
N ILE A 40 -14.48 -7.10 -30.45
CA ILE A 40 -15.76 -6.94 -29.73
C ILE A 40 -15.64 -5.78 -28.72
N PRO A 41 -16.22 -4.62 -29.03
CA PRO A 41 -16.11 -3.42 -28.24
C PRO A 41 -16.57 -3.52 -26.79
N ALA A 42 -17.82 -3.95 -26.61
CA ALA A 42 -18.49 -3.96 -25.33
C ALA A 42 -17.75 -4.89 -24.35
N PHE A 43 -17.25 -6.01 -24.86
CA PHE A 43 -16.43 -6.94 -24.10
C PHE A 43 -15.11 -6.30 -23.67
N SER A 44 -14.37 -5.67 -24.59
CA SER A 44 -13.12 -4.96 -24.26
C SER A 44 -13.33 -3.87 -23.20
N GLY A 45 -14.39 -3.07 -23.33
CA GLY A 45 -14.75 -2.03 -22.37
C GLY A 45 -15.04 -2.59 -20.97
N ILE A 46 -15.88 -3.63 -20.88
CA ILE A 46 -16.22 -4.27 -19.60
C ILE A 46 -14.97 -4.87 -18.94
N VAL A 47 -14.15 -5.60 -19.69
CA VAL A 47 -12.94 -6.24 -19.15
C VAL A 47 -11.93 -5.18 -18.68
N ASN A 48 -11.79 -4.06 -19.39
CA ASN A 48 -10.91 -2.96 -18.97
C ASN A 48 -11.37 -2.31 -17.65
N VAL A 49 -12.68 -2.12 -17.46
CA VAL A 49 -13.22 -1.61 -16.19
C VAL A 49 -13.01 -2.61 -15.06
N LEU A 50 -13.22 -3.91 -15.32
CA LEU A 50 -12.97 -4.96 -14.33
C LEU A 50 -11.48 -5.06 -13.95
N LEU A 51 -10.58 -4.94 -14.91
CA LEU A 51 -9.13 -4.91 -14.63
C LEU A 51 -8.74 -3.66 -13.83
N ALA A 52 -9.38 -2.52 -14.05
CA ALA A 52 -9.10 -1.31 -13.28
C ALA A 52 -9.54 -1.47 -11.82
N ALA A 53 -10.73 -2.05 -11.61
CA ALA A 53 -11.19 -2.40 -10.27
C ALA A 53 -10.25 -3.44 -9.62
N GLY A 54 -9.81 -4.45 -10.38
CA GLY A 54 -8.85 -5.45 -9.94
C GLY A 54 -7.49 -4.86 -9.54
N ASP A 55 -6.97 -3.88 -10.29
CA ASP A 55 -5.74 -3.17 -9.96
C ASP A 55 -5.87 -2.44 -8.62
N LEU A 56 -6.96 -1.71 -8.41
CA LEU A 56 -7.22 -1.00 -7.16
C LEU A 56 -7.30 -1.95 -5.95
N VAL A 57 -7.95 -3.11 -6.13
CA VAL A 57 -8.02 -4.15 -5.09
C VAL A 57 -6.63 -4.72 -4.82
N LEU A 58 -5.86 -5.02 -5.85
CA LEU A 58 -4.50 -5.55 -5.71
C LEU A 58 -3.57 -4.54 -5.00
N MET A 59 -3.69 -3.25 -5.35
CA MET A 59 -3.01 -2.16 -4.66
C MET A 59 -3.41 -2.05 -3.20
N PHE A 60 -4.70 -2.20 -2.91
CA PHE A 60 -5.19 -2.21 -1.54
C PHE A 60 -4.51 -3.32 -0.71
N PHE A 61 -4.45 -4.55 -1.21
CA PHE A 61 -3.79 -5.65 -0.49
C PHE A 61 -2.28 -5.43 -0.31
N LEU A 62 -1.61 -4.90 -1.33
CA LEU A 62 -0.17 -4.64 -1.28
C LEU A 62 0.17 -3.55 -0.25
N LEU A 63 -0.55 -2.43 -0.26
CA LEU A 63 -0.32 -1.33 0.68
C LEU A 63 -0.75 -1.69 2.10
N MET A 64 -1.79 -2.53 2.27
CA MET A 64 -2.14 -3.09 3.57
C MET A 64 -0.99 -3.92 4.14
N GLY A 65 -0.37 -4.80 3.34
CA GLY A 65 0.80 -5.56 3.76
C GLY A 65 1.98 -4.65 4.16
N ILE A 66 2.28 -3.61 3.38
CA ILE A 66 3.32 -2.62 3.71
C ILE A 66 2.99 -1.89 5.02
N GLY A 67 1.72 -1.56 5.26
CA GLY A 67 1.23 -0.97 6.51
C GLY A 67 1.47 -1.87 7.71
N GLU A 68 1.17 -3.17 7.60
CA GLU A 68 1.44 -4.17 8.65
C GLU A 68 2.93 -4.26 8.98
N PHE A 69 3.81 -4.32 7.96
CA PHE A 69 5.26 -4.32 8.17
C PHE A 69 5.76 -3.04 8.86
N ALA A 70 5.20 -1.89 8.51
CA ALA A 70 5.53 -0.62 9.16
C ALA A 70 5.06 -0.59 10.63
N GLY A 71 3.90 -1.19 10.92
CA GLY A 71 3.39 -1.37 12.29
C GLY A 71 4.31 -2.23 13.16
N LYS A 72 4.82 -3.34 12.61
CA LYS A 72 5.83 -4.18 13.27
C LYS A 72 7.12 -3.41 13.57
N MET A 73 7.56 -2.58 12.63
CA MET A 73 8.75 -1.74 12.82
C MET A 73 8.57 -0.68 13.92
N LYS A 74 7.36 -0.14 14.08
CA LYS A 74 7.03 0.78 15.17
C LYS A 74 7.15 0.10 16.53
N ALA A 75 6.61 -1.12 16.68
CA ALA A 75 6.74 -1.90 17.91
C ALA A 75 8.20 -2.27 18.22
N ALA A 76 8.98 -2.66 17.20
CA ALA A 76 10.41 -2.90 17.36
C ALA A 76 11.19 -1.65 17.82
N GLY A 77 10.75 -0.45 17.42
CA GLY A 77 11.31 0.82 17.90
C GLY A 77 11.00 1.08 19.37
N GLN A 78 9.75 0.87 19.79
CA GLN A 78 9.31 1.05 21.18
C GLN A 78 10.03 0.11 22.15
N LEU A 79 10.34 -1.12 21.73
CA LEU A 79 11.12 -2.10 22.51
C LEU A 79 12.61 -1.75 22.62
N LYS A 80 13.09 -0.77 21.85
CA LYS A 80 14.49 -0.34 21.83
C LYS A 80 14.72 0.97 22.57
N ASP A 81 13.66 1.66 22.97
CA ASP A 81 13.76 2.89 23.76
C ASP A 81 14.23 2.55 25.18
N PRO A 82 15.30 3.20 25.69
CA PRO A 82 16.01 2.78 26.91
C PRO A 82 15.21 2.90 28.23
N GLY A 83 13.92 3.24 28.17
CA GLY A 83 13.02 3.30 29.33
C GLY A 83 12.06 2.10 29.47
N PHE A 84 11.93 1.23 28.46
CA PHE A 84 11.08 0.04 28.52
C PHE A 84 11.96 -1.22 28.64
N ALA A 85 12.33 -1.53 29.87
CA ALA A 85 12.73 -2.83 30.42
C ALA A 85 13.65 -3.75 29.58
N GLU A 86 14.81 -4.04 30.18
CA GLU A 86 15.53 -5.31 30.12
C GLU A 86 14.59 -6.51 29.84
N GLY A 87 14.53 -6.96 28.59
CA GLY A 87 13.53 -7.96 28.23
C GLY A 87 13.63 -8.44 26.81
N LYS A 88 14.74 -9.13 26.51
CA LYS A 88 15.00 -9.86 25.26
C LYS A 88 15.02 -8.97 24.01
N SER A 89 16.24 -8.62 23.62
CA SER A 89 16.61 -8.31 22.26
C SER A 89 15.72 -9.06 21.25
N ALA A 90 14.81 -8.34 20.59
CA ALA A 90 14.17 -8.78 19.36
C ALA A 90 15.18 -8.73 18.19
N GLY A 91 16.36 -9.30 18.44
CA GLY A 91 17.29 -9.80 17.44
C GLY A 91 16.99 -11.26 17.13
N ASP A 92 15.72 -11.66 17.17
CA ASP A 92 15.31 -12.99 16.75
C ASP A 92 15.14 -12.98 15.22
N LYS A 93 16.25 -13.32 14.55
CA LYS A 93 16.42 -14.00 13.25
C LYS A 93 15.48 -13.72 12.05
N GLY A 94 14.71 -12.63 12.02
CA GLY A 94 13.84 -12.33 10.86
C GLY A 94 13.54 -10.86 10.62
N VAL A 95 13.76 -9.97 11.59
CA VAL A 95 13.48 -8.54 11.45
C VAL A 95 14.79 -7.82 11.11
N GLY A 96 14.99 -7.53 9.82
CA GLY A 96 16.18 -6.81 9.34
C GLY A 96 16.45 -5.52 10.12
N LYS A 97 17.72 -5.08 10.16
CA LYS A 97 18.24 -3.90 10.88
C LYS A 97 17.18 -2.80 11.05
N TYR A 98 16.75 -2.56 12.28
CA TYR A 98 15.76 -1.52 12.64
C TYR A 98 16.19 -0.15 12.08
N ARG A 99 15.22 0.57 11.50
CA ARG A 99 15.42 1.91 10.93
C ARG A 99 14.20 2.79 11.22
N PRO A 100 14.36 3.97 11.84
CA PRO A 100 13.25 4.88 12.17
C PRO A 100 12.42 5.30 10.94
N CYS A 101 13.05 5.43 9.78
CA CYS A 101 12.37 5.78 8.52
C CYS A 101 11.30 4.73 8.10
N LYS A 102 11.38 3.49 8.60
CA LYS A 102 10.44 2.40 8.28
C LYS A 102 9.23 2.34 9.22
N GLU A 103 9.19 3.17 10.25
CA GLU A 103 8.09 3.19 11.20
C GLU A 103 6.77 3.65 10.58
N TYR A 104 5.70 3.09 11.10
CA TYR A 104 4.34 3.44 10.73
C TYR A 104 4.01 4.90 11.06
N ARG A 105 3.54 5.63 10.04
CA ARG A 105 2.90 6.94 10.16
C ARG A 105 1.72 6.98 9.18
N PRO A 106 0.54 7.47 9.57
CA PRO A 106 -0.69 7.34 8.77
C PRO A 106 -0.60 8.02 7.40
N TYR A 107 0.15 9.13 7.30
CA TYR A 107 0.31 9.86 6.04
C TYR A 107 1.19 9.14 5.01
N LYS A 108 2.04 8.18 5.41
CA LYS A 108 3.00 7.55 4.48
C LYS A 108 2.32 6.79 3.34
N GLY A 109 1.13 6.24 3.56
CA GLY A 109 0.35 5.59 2.50
C GLY A 109 -0.03 6.56 1.37
N PHE A 110 -0.51 7.76 1.75
CA PHE A 110 -0.84 8.82 0.78
C PHE A 110 0.39 9.32 0.04
N VAL A 111 1.53 9.48 0.74
CA VAL A 111 2.78 9.91 0.11
C VAL A 111 3.29 8.86 -0.88
N ILE A 112 3.23 7.57 -0.55
CA ILE A 112 3.62 6.49 -1.47
C ILE A 112 2.74 6.51 -2.72
N GLY A 113 1.42 6.64 -2.55
CA GLY A 113 0.48 6.76 -3.67
C GLY A 113 0.75 7.99 -4.53
N ALA A 114 0.99 9.15 -3.90
CA ALA A 114 1.30 10.38 -4.61
C ALA A 114 2.59 10.26 -5.43
N VAL A 115 3.65 9.69 -4.84
CA VAL A 115 4.93 9.47 -5.53
C VAL A 115 4.78 8.51 -6.70
N ALA A 116 3.98 7.45 -6.57
CA ALA A 116 3.68 6.53 -7.67
C ALA A 116 2.91 7.23 -8.82
N CYS A 117 2.11 8.25 -8.49
CA CYS A 117 1.33 9.01 -9.47
C CYS A 117 2.06 10.21 -10.10
N ILE A 118 3.28 10.57 -9.65
CA ILE A 118 4.01 11.73 -10.19
C ILE A 118 4.26 11.58 -11.70
N ILE A 119 4.81 10.45 -12.12
CA ILE A 119 5.14 10.21 -13.54
C ILE A 119 3.87 10.26 -14.40
N PRO A 120 2.77 9.55 -14.03
CA PRO A 120 1.49 9.69 -14.73
C PRO A 120 0.92 11.10 -14.76
N ALA A 121 0.95 11.83 -13.65
CA ALA A 121 0.44 13.19 -13.59
C ALA A 121 1.21 14.10 -14.57
N VAL A 122 2.54 14.02 -14.59
CA VAL A 122 3.37 14.80 -15.51
C VAL A 122 3.06 14.44 -16.97
N LEU A 123 2.93 13.16 -17.30
CA LEU A 123 2.62 12.72 -18.66
C LEU A 123 1.23 13.17 -19.12
N ILE A 124 0.23 13.18 -18.24
CA ILE A 124 -1.12 13.71 -18.54
C ILE A 124 -1.05 15.21 -18.82
N VAL A 125 -0.35 15.99 -17.98
CA VAL A 125 -0.21 17.45 -18.20
C VAL A 125 0.51 17.74 -19.51
N VAL A 126 1.67 17.12 -19.74
CA VAL A 126 2.47 17.36 -20.95
C VAL A 126 1.70 16.89 -22.19
N GLY A 127 1.04 15.73 -22.14
CA GLY A 127 0.23 15.20 -23.24
C GLY A 127 -1.01 16.04 -23.56
N GLY A 128 -1.63 16.64 -22.54
CA GLY A 128 -2.77 17.54 -22.67
C GLY A 128 -2.40 18.92 -23.20
N VAL A 129 -1.26 19.47 -22.78
CA VAL A 129 -0.82 20.83 -23.17
C VAL A 129 -0.12 20.84 -24.53
N THR A 130 0.79 19.89 -24.77
CA THR A 130 1.64 19.91 -25.98
C THR A 130 0.96 19.27 -27.20
N GLY A 131 -0.04 18.42 -26.99
CA GLY A 131 -0.65 17.63 -28.06
C GLY A 131 0.29 16.62 -28.74
N SER A 132 1.51 16.44 -28.23
CA SER A 132 2.54 15.62 -28.87
C SER A 132 2.15 14.14 -28.90
N SER A 133 2.08 13.57 -30.11
CA SER A 133 1.79 12.14 -30.32
C SER A 133 2.79 11.23 -29.61
N GLY A 134 4.06 11.63 -29.53
CA GLY A 134 5.09 10.85 -28.83
C GLY A 134 4.86 10.79 -27.32
N VAL A 135 4.48 11.91 -26.70
CA VAL A 135 4.14 11.96 -25.26
C VAL A 135 2.88 11.15 -24.98
N ARG A 136 1.89 11.22 -25.87
CA ARG A 136 0.64 10.45 -25.76
C ARG A 136 0.88 8.95 -25.88
N PHE A 137 1.75 8.52 -26.79
CA PHE A 137 2.15 7.12 -26.89
C PHE A 137 2.90 6.63 -25.65
N ALA A 138 3.85 7.42 -25.14
CA ALA A 138 4.53 7.10 -23.88
C ALA A 138 3.54 7.01 -22.71
N MET A 139 2.54 7.90 -22.66
CA MET A 139 1.47 7.88 -21.67
C MET A 139 0.60 6.63 -21.79
N MET A 140 0.27 6.14 -22.99
CA MET A 140 -0.49 4.90 -23.16
C MET A 140 0.23 3.69 -22.56
N ILE A 141 1.56 3.63 -22.70
CA ILE A 141 2.38 2.54 -22.15
C ILE A 141 2.54 2.67 -20.63
N VAL A 142 2.91 3.87 -20.16
CA VAL A 142 3.29 4.09 -18.76
C VAL A 142 2.08 4.28 -17.84
N CYS A 143 1.00 4.83 -18.39
CA CYS A 143 -0.16 5.34 -17.64
C CYS A 143 -1.49 4.86 -18.22
N GLY A 144 -1.48 3.81 -19.04
CA GLY A 144 -2.68 3.24 -19.64
C GLY A 144 -3.76 2.92 -18.60
N TRP A 145 -3.36 2.45 -17.42
CA TRP A 145 -4.26 2.16 -16.30
C TRP A 145 -5.07 3.35 -15.79
N ALA A 146 -4.55 4.58 -15.89
CA ALA A 146 -5.23 5.78 -15.41
C ALA A 146 -6.25 6.31 -16.42
N TYR A 147 -6.10 5.95 -17.70
CA TYR A 147 -6.82 6.59 -18.80
C TYR A 147 -7.73 5.63 -19.58
N ILE A 148 -7.26 4.41 -19.87
CA ILE A 148 -8.02 3.40 -20.62
C ILE A 148 -9.36 3.07 -19.95
N PRO A 149 -9.47 2.96 -18.61
CA PRO A 149 -10.77 2.70 -17.97
C PRO A 149 -11.77 3.84 -18.17
N VAL A 150 -11.31 5.09 -18.17
CA VAL A 150 -12.17 6.26 -18.43
C VAL A 150 -12.69 6.22 -19.87
N TYR A 151 -11.83 5.90 -20.83
CA TYR A 151 -12.23 5.68 -22.22
C TYR A 151 -13.28 4.57 -22.32
N GLY A 152 -13.04 3.43 -21.66
CA GLY A 152 -13.99 2.31 -21.60
C GLY A 152 -15.37 2.73 -21.10
N ILE A 153 -15.45 3.50 -20.02
CA ILE A 153 -16.71 4.00 -19.45
C ILE A 153 -17.45 4.91 -20.43
N ARG A 154 -16.75 5.87 -21.05
CA ARG A 154 -17.36 6.82 -22.00
C ARG A 154 -17.94 6.12 -23.23
N ASN A 155 -17.28 5.06 -23.68
CA ASN A 155 -17.77 4.24 -24.78
C ASN A 155 -18.98 3.38 -24.37
N LEU A 156 -18.99 2.83 -23.15
CA LEU A 156 -20.10 2.05 -22.63
C LEU A 156 -21.37 2.89 -22.43
N THR A 157 -21.24 4.19 -22.14
CA THR A 157 -22.37 5.12 -21.99
C THR A 157 -22.88 5.69 -23.30
N GLY A 158 -22.33 5.28 -24.44
CA GLY A 158 -22.77 5.72 -25.78
C GLY A 158 -22.44 7.18 -26.10
N ILE A 159 -21.56 7.81 -25.33
CA ILE A 159 -21.15 9.23 -25.51
C ILE A 159 -20.12 9.37 -26.65
N SER A 160 -19.49 8.28 -27.08
CA SER A 160 -18.58 8.20 -28.24
C SER A 160 -19.06 7.14 -29.23
N GLN A 161 -19.33 7.54 -30.47
CA GLN A 161 -19.59 6.62 -31.57
C GLN A 161 -18.26 5.99 -32.03
N GLY A 162 -18.08 4.70 -31.76
CA GLY A 162 -16.98 3.90 -32.30
C GLY A 162 -16.04 3.36 -31.24
N LEU A 163 -15.93 2.04 -31.20
CA LEU A 163 -14.94 1.29 -30.43
C LEU A 163 -14.04 0.58 -31.43
N SER A 164 -13.12 1.35 -31.98
CA SER A 164 -11.96 0.82 -32.70
C SER A 164 -10.71 1.40 -32.05
N GLY A 165 -9.55 0.76 -32.21
CA GLY A 165 -8.27 1.32 -31.75
C GLY A 165 -8.00 2.74 -32.28
N GLU A 166 -8.61 3.11 -33.40
CA GLU A 166 -8.59 4.47 -33.95
C GLU A 166 -9.35 5.48 -33.08
N ALA A 167 -10.45 5.07 -32.44
CA ALA A 167 -11.22 5.92 -31.51
C ALA A 167 -10.49 6.15 -30.18
N LEU A 168 -9.62 5.23 -29.73
CA LEU A 168 -8.71 5.47 -28.60
C LEU A 168 -7.64 6.49 -29.00
N ASN A 169 -7.06 6.36 -30.20
CA ASN A 169 -6.10 7.32 -30.73
C ASN A 169 -6.73 8.71 -30.91
N ALA A 170 -7.98 8.78 -31.37
CA ALA A 170 -8.74 10.03 -31.44
C ALA A 170 -9.06 10.61 -30.05
N TYR A 171 -9.43 9.77 -29.09
CA TYR A 171 -9.67 10.20 -27.70
C TYR A 171 -8.38 10.66 -27.02
N ALA A 172 -7.25 10.01 -27.30
CA ALA A 172 -5.95 10.41 -26.79
C ALA A 172 -5.39 11.61 -27.55
N ALA A 173 -5.86 11.82 -28.78
CA ALA A 173 -5.58 13.00 -29.57
C ALA A 173 -6.35 14.24 -29.08
N ASP A 174 -7.50 14.04 -28.44
CA ASP A 174 -8.27 15.10 -27.80
C ASP A 174 -7.70 15.43 -26.41
N ALA A 175 -7.22 16.66 -26.26
CA ALA A 175 -6.69 17.15 -24.98
C ALA A 175 -7.73 17.06 -23.85
N ALA A 176 -9.04 17.18 -24.16
CA ALA A 176 -10.10 17.07 -23.18
C ALA A 176 -10.24 15.65 -22.60
N GLY A 177 -9.88 14.62 -23.37
CA GLY A 177 -9.98 13.22 -22.96
C GLY A 177 -8.98 12.81 -21.87
N LEU A 178 -7.88 13.54 -21.71
CA LEU A 178 -6.79 13.18 -20.82
C LEU A 178 -7.04 13.59 -19.35
N TRP A 179 -7.76 14.70 -19.14
CA TRP A 179 -7.99 15.27 -17.79
C TRP A 179 -8.75 14.38 -16.82
N PRO A 180 -9.77 13.59 -17.22
CA PRO A 180 -10.42 12.66 -16.33
C PRO A 180 -9.47 11.61 -15.72
N GLY A 181 -8.29 11.37 -16.32
CA GLY A 181 -7.26 10.49 -15.75
C GLY A 181 -6.80 10.91 -14.35
N PHE A 182 -6.86 12.21 -14.02
CA PHE A 182 -6.57 12.69 -12.67
C PHE A 182 -7.54 12.15 -11.60
N ILE A 183 -8.77 11.82 -11.98
CA ILE A 183 -9.75 11.22 -11.06
C ILE A 183 -9.26 9.83 -10.65
N ILE A 184 -8.76 9.04 -11.61
CA ILE A 184 -8.23 7.69 -11.33
C ILE A 184 -6.94 7.78 -10.50
N LEU A 185 -6.06 8.75 -10.78
CA LEU A 185 -4.88 9.00 -9.94
C LEU A 185 -5.26 9.36 -8.49
N ALA A 186 -6.22 10.27 -8.33
CA ALA A 186 -6.71 10.67 -7.01
C ALA A 186 -7.30 9.48 -6.25
N LEU A 187 -8.08 8.65 -6.95
CA LEU A 187 -8.66 7.44 -6.39
C LEU A 187 -7.57 6.45 -5.94
N LEU A 188 -6.53 6.24 -6.74
CA LEU A 188 -5.40 5.39 -6.34
C LEU A 188 -4.69 5.94 -5.09
N ILE A 189 -4.44 7.24 -5.02
CA ILE A 189 -3.81 7.89 -3.85
C ILE A 189 -4.64 7.63 -2.58
N VAL A 190 -5.97 7.78 -2.68
CA VAL A 190 -6.88 7.52 -1.57
C VAL A 190 -6.86 6.05 -1.17
N VAL A 191 -6.93 5.13 -2.15
CA VAL A 191 -6.87 3.68 -1.89
C VAL A 191 -5.54 3.30 -1.21
N CYS A 192 -4.41 3.81 -1.67
CA CYS A 192 -3.11 3.58 -1.05
C CYS A 192 -3.06 4.10 0.39
N GLY A 193 -3.60 5.29 0.64
CA GLY A 193 -3.68 5.88 1.98
C GLY A 193 -4.54 5.05 2.94
N VAL A 194 -5.76 4.71 2.53
CA VAL A 194 -6.69 3.91 3.35
C VAL A 194 -6.15 2.52 3.60
N ALA A 195 -5.67 1.82 2.57
CA ALA A 195 -5.09 0.49 2.69
C ALA A 195 -3.93 0.44 3.69
N TYR A 196 -3.03 1.42 3.61
CA TYR A 196 -1.90 1.53 4.53
C TYR A 196 -2.35 1.74 5.98
N ILE A 197 -3.38 2.56 6.21
CA ILE A 197 -3.95 2.80 7.54
C ILE A 197 -4.59 1.52 8.09
N VAL A 198 -5.37 0.82 7.28
CA VAL A 198 -6.01 -0.45 7.67
C VAL A 198 -4.94 -1.48 8.07
N GLY A 199 -3.88 -1.61 7.28
CA GLY A 199 -2.75 -2.50 7.59
C GLY A 199 -2.06 -2.17 8.91
N GLY A 200 -1.80 -0.88 9.16
CA GLY A 200 -1.22 -0.43 10.43
C GLY A 200 -2.10 -0.73 11.64
N ARG A 201 -3.41 -0.44 11.55
CA ARG A 201 -4.37 -0.69 12.63
C ARG A 201 -4.56 -2.18 12.92
N LYS A 202 -4.54 -3.03 11.88
CA LYS A 202 -4.64 -4.48 12.05
C LYS A 202 -3.47 -5.04 12.87
N GLU A 203 -2.27 -4.55 12.63
CA GLU A 203 -1.09 -4.96 13.40
C GLU A 203 -1.13 -4.41 14.84
N GLU A 204 -1.60 -3.17 15.04
CA GLU A 204 -1.81 -2.60 16.38
C GLU A 204 -2.79 -3.45 17.21
N MET A 205 -3.92 -3.87 16.61
CA MET A 205 -4.87 -4.77 17.25
C MET A 205 -4.25 -6.14 17.58
N ARG A 206 -3.42 -6.69 16.68
CA ARG A 206 -2.71 -7.95 16.91
C ARG A 206 -1.74 -7.83 18.09
N GLN A 207 -1.04 -6.71 18.21
CA GLN A 207 -0.13 -6.46 19.33
C GLN A 207 -0.89 -6.33 20.66
N LEU A 208 -2.03 -5.63 20.67
CA LEU A 208 -2.89 -5.54 21.85
C LEU A 208 -3.43 -6.92 22.28
N GLN A 209 -3.80 -7.77 21.33
CA GLN A 209 -4.23 -9.14 21.63
C GLN A 209 -3.10 -9.97 22.24
N LEU A 210 -1.88 -9.86 21.71
CA LEU A 210 -0.70 -10.55 22.24
C LEU A 210 -0.35 -10.07 23.65
N GLN A 211 -0.42 -8.76 23.91
CA GLN A 211 -0.20 -8.19 25.25
C GLN A 211 -1.23 -8.70 26.27
N ARG A 212 -2.52 -8.73 25.90
CA ARG A 212 -3.57 -9.29 26.77
C ARG A 212 -3.35 -10.77 27.07
N GLN A 213 -2.89 -11.55 26.09
CA GLN A 213 -2.57 -12.96 26.28
C GLN A 213 -1.37 -13.13 27.22
N SER A 214 -0.32 -12.34 27.07
CA SER A 214 0.84 -12.39 27.98
C SER A 214 0.48 -12.00 29.41
N GLU A 215 -0.32 -10.95 29.62
CA GLU A 215 -0.78 -10.55 30.96
C GLU A 215 -1.63 -11.63 31.62
N THR A 216 -2.49 -12.30 30.84
CA THR A 216 -3.32 -13.40 31.33
C THR A 216 -2.45 -14.58 31.74
N MET A 217 -1.44 -14.92 30.92
CA MET A 217 -0.49 -15.99 31.24
C MET A 217 0.35 -15.67 32.48
N GLU A 218 0.83 -14.43 32.62
CA GLU A 218 1.59 -14.00 33.81
C GLU A 218 0.74 -14.06 35.09
N LYS A 219 -0.54 -13.67 35.02
CA LYS A 219 -1.49 -13.82 36.14
C LYS A 219 -1.69 -15.28 36.53
N ILE A 220 -1.83 -16.18 35.54
CA ILE A 220 -1.95 -17.62 35.78
C ILE A 220 -0.66 -18.18 36.39
N GLU A 221 0.50 -17.77 35.91
CA GLU A 221 1.80 -18.18 36.48
C GLU A 221 1.96 -17.71 37.92
N LYS A 222 1.67 -16.44 38.22
CA LYS A 222 1.69 -15.90 39.59
C LYS A 222 0.74 -16.63 40.52
N PHE A 223 -0.45 -16.99 40.04
CA PHE A 223 -1.41 -17.77 40.82
C PHE A 223 -0.91 -19.20 41.07
N ARG A 224 -0.30 -19.84 40.07
CA ARG A 224 0.29 -21.19 40.22
C ARG A 224 1.51 -21.17 41.14
N SER A 225 2.39 -20.17 41.04
CA SER A 225 3.55 -20.04 41.93
C SER A 225 3.12 -19.70 43.37
N GLY A 226 2.10 -18.87 43.54
CA GLY A 226 1.49 -18.56 44.84
C GLY A 226 0.91 -19.81 45.51
N LYS A 227 0.11 -20.60 44.78
CA LYS A 227 -0.43 -21.89 45.27
C LYS A 227 0.66 -22.88 45.67
N ARG A 228 1.70 -23.05 44.83
CA ARG A 228 2.83 -23.92 45.18
C ARG A 228 3.54 -23.43 46.44
N SER A 229 3.74 -22.12 46.59
CA SER A 229 4.42 -21.55 47.76
C SER A 229 3.62 -21.77 49.05
N GLN A 230 2.29 -21.70 48.98
CA GLN A 230 1.40 -22.05 50.10
C GLN A 230 1.47 -23.55 50.45
N GLU A 231 1.38 -24.45 49.47
CA GLU A 231 1.54 -25.90 49.69
C GLU A 231 2.91 -26.25 50.32
N TYR A 232 3.98 -25.59 49.89
CA TYR A 232 5.32 -25.78 50.48
C TYR A 232 5.42 -25.26 51.92
N ALA A 233 4.69 -24.19 52.27
CA ALA A 233 4.65 -23.67 53.64
C ALA A 233 3.84 -24.58 54.57
N GLU A 234 2.70 -25.10 54.12
CA GLU A 234 1.86 -26.05 54.86
C GLU A 234 2.62 -27.35 55.16
N ARG A 235 3.29 -27.94 54.16
CA ARG A 235 4.12 -29.16 54.35
C ARG A 235 5.32 -28.97 55.28
N LYS A 236 5.82 -27.74 55.46
CA LYS A 236 6.89 -27.43 56.42
C LYS A 236 6.34 -27.19 57.83
N GLY A 237 5.10 -26.72 57.96
CA GLY A 237 4.41 -26.58 59.24
C GLY A 237 4.10 -27.93 59.88
N GLU A 238 3.62 -28.89 59.09
CA GLU A 238 3.29 -30.25 59.56
C GLU A 238 4.50 -31.06 60.03
N LYS A 239 5.71 -30.78 59.53
CA LYS A 239 6.95 -31.47 59.94
C LYS A 239 7.58 -30.95 61.23
N LYS A 240 7.00 -29.91 61.84
CA LYS A 240 7.51 -29.28 63.08
C LYS A 240 6.65 -29.58 64.32
N GLN A 241 5.57 -30.33 64.16
CA GLN A 241 4.81 -30.94 65.27
C GLN A 241 5.23 -32.39 65.42
#